data_AF-A0A3P1W7S9-F1
#
_entry.id   AF-A0A3P1W7S9-F1
#
_cell.length_a   1.000
_cell.length_b   1.000
_cell.length_c   1.000
_cell.angle_alpha   90.00
_cell.angle_beta   90.00
_cell.angle_gamma   90.00
#
_symmetry.space_group_name_H-M   'P 1'
#
loop_
_entity.id
_entity.type
_entity.pdbx_description
1 polymer ?
#
loop_
_entity_poly.entity_id
_entity_poly.type
_entity_poly.pdbx_seq_one_letter_code
_entity_poly.pdbx_strand_id
1 'polypeptide(L)'
;MSTDGNTGNVEAMHDFSPPPALAGRDEVLVKTAKKIKRVGKILRGVLIAITGLALLLGVVLAVAVFFAARPDVGWWALPLGLLVGLIVGGIVFAALMLLASFGTLIFLLPWARLLASACTKHMKSELSALGLRPDRELFWKEGETLWPNMLAVDTQRRALYLNMFLRDYERLVLCPNEILDVKVERESEIHTTTTHSGGTFSMFSSGIGGDSYFFGHHYGYQSASKSRSKSVEVERAFLEIHYQRACDSAPRWVAIPFGGDRREADSMAIAIRQL
;
A
#
# COMPACT_ATOMS: atom_id res chain seq x y z
N MET A 1 19.15 -61.28 17.61
CA MET A 1 20.07 -60.13 17.73
C MET A 1 20.45 -59.72 16.32
N SER A 2 20.41 -58.41 16.04
CA SER A 2 20.63 -57.72 14.75
C SER A 2 19.45 -57.68 13.78
N THR A 3 18.89 -56.48 13.71
CA THR A 3 18.01 -55.90 12.69
C THR A 3 18.80 -55.44 11.46
N ASP A 4 18.03 -55.06 10.43
CA ASP A 4 18.28 -54.00 9.45
C ASP A 4 18.84 -54.35 8.06
N GLY A 5 18.13 -53.81 7.07
CA GLY A 5 18.53 -53.78 5.67
C GLY A 5 17.40 -53.48 4.68
N ASN A 6 16.34 -52.75 5.06
CA ASN A 6 15.28 -52.30 4.16
C ASN A 6 15.84 -51.20 3.23
N THR A 7 16.30 -51.61 2.05
CA THR A 7 16.68 -50.75 0.93
C THR A 7 15.42 -50.34 0.19
N GLY A 8 14.71 -49.36 0.75
CA GLY A 8 13.51 -48.79 0.17
C GLY A 8 13.66 -47.30 -0.08
N ASN A 9 13.56 -46.91 -1.36
CA ASN A 9 13.15 -45.60 -1.85
C ASN A 9 14.13 -44.42 -1.68
N VAL A 10 15.11 -44.36 -2.57
CA VAL A 10 15.74 -43.10 -2.99
C VAL A 10 15.57 -42.97 -4.50
N GLU A 11 14.34 -42.86 -4.99
CA GLU A 11 14.07 -42.61 -6.40
C GLU A 11 12.63 -42.08 -6.59
N ALA A 12 12.44 -40.78 -6.38
CA ALA A 12 11.35 -39.96 -6.96
C ALA A 12 11.33 -38.56 -6.32
N MET A 13 12.32 -37.71 -6.60
CA MET A 13 12.24 -36.28 -6.26
C MET A 13 12.84 -35.39 -7.35
N HIS A 14 12.62 -35.77 -8.61
CA HIS A 14 13.06 -34.99 -9.77
C HIS A 14 11.99 -34.99 -10.85
N ASP A 15 10.82 -34.40 -10.57
CA ASP A 15 10.10 -33.62 -11.58
C ASP A 15 8.99 -32.77 -10.92
N PHE A 16 9.30 -31.52 -10.56
CA PHE A 16 8.31 -30.54 -10.12
C PHE A 16 7.92 -29.60 -11.29
N SER A 17 7.86 -30.12 -12.51
CA SER A 17 7.36 -29.35 -13.65
C SER A 17 5.85 -29.13 -13.54
N PRO A 18 5.34 -27.89 -13.66
CA PRO A 18 3.89 -27.64 -13.67
C PRO A 18 3.18 -28.42 -14.77
N PRO A 19 1.93 -28.85 -14.55
CA PRO A 19 1.02 -29.15 -15.65
C PRO A 19 0.90 -27.93 -16.58
N PRO A 20 1.09 -28.07 -17.90
CA PRO A 20 1.16 -26.96 -18.85
C PRO A 20 -0.10 -26.09 -18.93
N ALA A 21 -1.25 -26.58 -18.45
CA ALA A 21 -2.51 -25.85 -18.44
C ALA A 21 -2.61 -24.77 -17.34
N LEU A 22 -1.78 -24.84 -16.28
CA LEU A 22 -1.92 -23.99 -15.09
C LEU A 22 -1.11 -22.67 -15.21
N ALA A 23 0.10 -22.73 -15.78
CA ALA A 23 0.98 -21.58 -15.95
C ALA A 23 0.35 -20.42 -16.77
N GLY A 24 -0.49 -20.74 -17.76
CA GLY A 24 -1.14 -19.73 -18.60
C GLY A 24 -2.22 -18.92 -17.88
N ARG A 25 -2.85 -19.46 -16.82
CA ARG A 25 -3.92 -18.77 -16.08
C ARG A 25 -3.36 -17.78 -15.06
N ASP A 26 -2.21 -18.11 -14.48
CA ASP A 26 -1.49 -17.26 -13.52
C ASP A 26 -0.86 -16.04 -14.19
N GLU A 27 -0.30 -16.21 -15.39
CA GLU A 27 0.12 -15.08 -16.21
C GLU A 27 -1.02 -14.10 -16.48
N VAL A 28 -2.22 -14.60 -16.76
CA VAL A 28 -3.39 -13.75 -17.03
C VAL A 28 -3.78 -12.98 -15.76
N LEU A 29 -3.79 -13.62 -14.59
CA LEU A 29 -4.11 -12.95 -13.32
C LEU A 29 -3.06 -11.91 -12.94
N VAL A 30 -1.77 -12.20 -13.11
CA VAL A 30 -0.66 -11.27 -12.86
C VAL A 30 -0.69 -10.10 -13.85
N LYS A 31 -0.86 -10.37 -15.15
CA LYS A 31 -1.01 -9.32 -16.18
C LYS A 31 -2.23 -8.46 -15.89
N THR A 32 -3.33 -9.06 -15.46
CA THR A 32 -4.57 -8.34 -15.10
C THR A 32 -4.36 -7.48 -13.85
N ALA A 33 -3.69 -7.99 -12.81
CA ALA A 33 -3.36 -7.25 -11.60
C ALA A 33 -2.46 -6.03 -11.88
N LYS A 34 -1.38 -6.22 -12.65
CA LYS A 34 -0.50 -5.11 -13.10
C LYS A 34 -1.25 -4.11 -13.96
N LYS A 35 -2.13 -4.57 -14.86
CA LYS A 35 -2.97 -3.72 -15.71
C LYS A 35 -3.96 -2.91 -14.88
N ILE A 36 -4.63 -3.50 -13.89
CA ILE A 36 -5.55 -2.80 -12.98
C ILE A 36 -4.81 -1.71 -12.18
N LYS A 37 -3.61 -2.00 -11.64
CA LYS A 37 -2.82 -0.99 -10.91
C LYS A 37 -2.42 0.18 -11.83
N ARG A 38 -1.98 -0.12 -13.05
CA ARG A 38 -1.59 0.89 -14.05
C ARG A 38 -2.79 1.72 -14.50
N VAL A 39 -3.91 1.07 -14.83
CA VAL A 39 -5.17 1.73 -15.21
C VAL A 39 -5.68 2.59 -14.06
N GLY A 40 -5.66 2.12 -12.82
CA GLY A 40 -6.08 2.93 -11.66
C GLY A 40 -5.24 4.19 -11.48
N LYS A 41 -3.92 4.12 -11.67
CA LYS A 41 -3.02 5.29 -11.59
C LYS A 41 -3.27 6.27 -12.73
N ILE A 42 -3.44 5.78 -13.96
CA ILE A 42 -3.76 6.59 -15.13
C ILE A 42 -5.14 7.24 -14.97
N LEU A 43 -6.15 6.48 -14.55
CA LEU A 43 -7.51 6.98 -14.35
C LEU A 43 -7.56 8.09 -13.30
N ARG A 44 -6.82 7.95 -12.18
CA ARG A 44 -6.68 9.03 -11.18
C ARG A 44 -6.02 10.28 -11.77
N GLY A 45 -4.93 10.11 -12.53
CA GLY A 45 -4.25 11.23 -13.19
C GLY A 45 -5.13 11.93 -14.24
N VAL A 46 -5.82 11.16 -15.07
CA VAL A 46 -6.77 11.65 -16.08
C VAL A 46 -7.94 12.33 -15.41
N LEU A 47 -8.48 11.78 -14.32
CA LEU A 47 -9.56 12.41 -13.57
C LEU A 47 -9.09 13.75 -12.99
N ILE A 48 -7.92 13.82 -12.36
CA ILE A 48 -7.36 15.08 -11.85
C ILE A 48 -7.18 16.10 -12.99
N ALA A 49 -6.68 15.67 -14.15
CA ALA A 49 -6.45 16.54 -15.30
C ALA A 49 -7.76 17.06 -15.93
N ILE A 50 -8.74 16.17 -16.19
CA ILE A 50 -10.06 16.55 -16.71
C ILE A 50 -10.76 17.47 -15.72
N THR A 51 -10.67 17.20 -14.43
CA THR A 51 -11.34 18.02 -13.41
C THR A 51 -10.66 19.37 -13.25
N GLY A 52 -9.33 19.44 -13.31
CA GLY A 52 -8.58 20.69 -13.35
C GLY A 52 -8.93 21.54 -14.57
N LEU A 53 -9.04 20.89 -15.74
CA LEU A 53 -9.46 21.55 -16.98
C LEU A 53 -10.90 22.07 -16.90
N ALA A 54 -11.83 21.28 -16.33
CA ALA A 54 -13.22 21.67 -16.15
C ALA A 54 -13.37 22.85 -15.17
N LEU A 55 -12.56 22.89 -14.12
CA LEU A 55 -12.53 24.01 -13.17
C LEU A 55 -12.01 25.28 -13.85
N LEU A 56 -10.94 25.17 -14.65
CA LEU A 56 -10.38 26.27 -15.42
C LEU A 56 -11.37 26.80 -16.46
N LEU A 57 -12.04 25.91 -17.19
CA LEU A 57 -13.13 26.26 -18.12
C LEU A 57 -14.33 26.90 -17.40
N GLY A 58 -14.71 26.40 -16.22
CA GLY A 58 -15.79 26.96 -15.41
C GLY A 58 -15.48 28.38 -14.94
N VAL A 59 -14.24 28.66 -14.55
CA VAL A 59 -13.77 30.02 -14.21
C VAL A 59 -13.82 30.94 -15.43
N VAL A 60 -13.31 30.48 -16.59
CA VAL A 60 -13.35 31.27 -17.83
C VAL A 60 -14.79 31.56 -18.27
N LEU A 61 -15.68 30.56 -18.20
CA LEU A 61 -17.09 30.72 -18.55
C LEU A 61 -17.81 31.66 -17.58
N ALA A 62 -17.55 31.56 -16.27
CA ALA A 62 -18.13 32.46 -15.28
C ALA A 62 -17.70 33.92 -15.51
N VAL A 63 -16.42 34.14 -15.83
CA VAL A 63 -15.90 35.47 -16.19
C VAL A 63 -16.54 35.97 -17.50
N ALA A 64 -16.65 35.12 -18.52
CA ALA A 64 -17.24 35.48 -19.81
C ALA A 64 -18.74 35.81 -19.71
N VAL A 65 -19.51 35.00 -18.99
CA VAL A 65 -20.95 35.23 -18.74
C VAL A 65 -21.15 36.51 -17.92
N PHE A 66 -20.28 36.78 -16.95
CA PHE A 66 -20.34 38.00 -16.15
C PHE A 66 -20.16 39.26 -17.01
N PHE A 67 -19.15 39.27 -17.89
CA PHE A 67 -18.92 40.37 -18.83
C PHE A 67 -20.02 40.51 -19.89
N ALA A 68 -20.53 39.39 -20.41
CA ALA A 68 -21.57 39.39 -21.44
C ALA A 68 -22.94 39.82 -20.90
N ALA A 69 -23.26 39.50 -19.64
CA ALA A 69 -24.56 39.79 -19.04
C ALA A 69 -24.70 41.24 -18.56
N ARG A 70 -23.60 41.95 -18.27
CA ARG A 70 -23.63 43.32 -17.75
C ARG A 70 -22.46 44.19 -18.23
N PRO A 71 -22.54 44.75 -19.46
CA PRO A 71 -21.48 45.61 -20.01
C PRO A 71 -21.30 46.94 -19.24
N ASP A 72 -22.30 47.34 -18.46
CA ASP A 72 -22.39 48.58 -17.70
C ASP A 72 -21.85 48.47 -16.26
N VAL A 73 -21.34 47.30 -15.87
CA VAL A 73 -20.80 47.07 -14.53
C VAL A 73 -19.31 47.38 -14.48
N GLY A 74 -18.92 48.24 -13.53
CA GLY A 74 -17.54 48.64 -13.34
C GLY A 74 -16.61 47.47 -12.98
N TRP A 75 -15.33 47.64 -13.31
CA TRP A 75 -14.16 46.82 -12.97
C TRP A 75 -14.13 46.23 -11.54
N TRP A 76 -14.81 46.83 -10.56
CA TRP A 76 -14.95 46.32 -9.19
C TRP A 76 -15.75 45.01 -9.07
N ALA A 77 -16.52 44.62 -10.09
CA ALA A 77 -17.35 43.43 -10.01
C ALA A 77 -16.68 42.15 -10.57
N LEU A 78 -15.53 42.31 -11.22
CA LEU A 78 -14.62 41.21 -11.58
C LEU A 78 -14.26 40.28 -10.42
N PRO A 79 -13.78 40.78 -9.26
CA PRO A 79 -13.45 39.91 -8.13
C PRO A 79 -14.69 39.17 -7.60
N LEU A 80 -15.88 39.75 -7.70
CA LEU A 80 -17.12 39.11 -7.25
C LEU A 80 -17.52 37.95 -8.17
N GLY A 81 -17.46 38.15 -9.49
CA GLY A 81 -17.72 37.08 -10.47
C GLY A 81 -16.71 35.93 -10.37
N LEU A 82 -15.44 36.26 -10.14
CA LEU A 82 -14.37 35.28 -9.94
C LEU A 82 -14.60 34.48 -8.63
N LEU A 83 -15.00 35.13 -7.55
CA LEU A 83 -15.35 34.48 -6.28
C LEU A 83 -16.52 33.51 -6.44
N VAL A 84 -17.60 33.93 -7.12
CA VAL A 84 -18.76 33.06 -7.37
C VAL A 84 -18.39 31.87 -8.26
N GLY A 85 -17.60 32.11 -9.32
CA GLY A 85 -17.09 31.05 -10.19
C GLY A 85 -16.23 30.03 -9.45
N LEU A 86 -15.37 30.48 -8.54
CA LEU A 86 -14.55 29.61 -7.69
C LEU A 86 -15.41 28.77 -6.73
N ILE A 87 -16.44 29.36 -6.12
CA ILE A 87 -17.34 28.63 -5.22
C ILE A 87 -18.11 27.56 -5.98
N VAL A 88 -18.75 27.93 -7.09
CA VAL A 88 -19.56 26.99 -7.89
C VAL A 88 -18.67 25.90 -8.49
N GLY A 89 -17.52 26.27 -9.06
CA GLY A 89 -16.54 25.32 -9.57
C GLY A 89 -16.00 24.38 -8.50
N GLY A 90 -15.75 24.90 -7.29
CA GLY A 90 -15.33 24.11 -6.13
C GLY A 90 -16.37 23.10 -5.68
N ILE A 91 -17.65 23.45 -5.69
CA ILE A 91 -18.75 22.53 -5.34
C ILE A 91 -18.87 21.40 -6.36
N VAL A 92 -18.85 21.72 -7.66
CA VAL A 92 -18.90 20.71 -8.74
C VAL A 92 -17.68 19.80 -8.67
N PHE A 93 -16.50 20.36 -8.40
CA PHE A 93 -15.27 19.60 -8.18
C PHE A 93 -15.39 18.61 -7.01
N ALA A 94 -15.87 19.08 -5.87
CA ALA A 94 -16.06 18.25 -4.68
C ALA A 94 -17.04 17.10 -4.97
N ALA A 95 -18.15 17.38 -5.67
CA ALA A 95 -19.15 16.38 -6.04
C ALA A 95 -18.56 15.29 -6.98
N LEU A 96 -17.80 15.68 -8.01
CA LEU A 96 -17.15 14.72 -8.93
C LEU A 96 -16.11 13.84 -8.23
N MET A 97 -15.29 14.43 -7.35
CA MET A 97 -14.32 13.69 -6.56
C MET A 97 -15.01 12.70 -5.60
N LEU A 98 -16.12 13.11 -4.98
CA LEU A 98 -16.90 12.25 -4.11
C LEU A 98 -17.47 11.07 -4.91
N LEU A 99 -18.05 11.32 -6.09
CA LEU A 99 -18.61 10.27 -6.95
C LEU A 99 -17.53 9.26 -7.41
N ALA A 100 -16.34 9.74 -7.80
CA ALA A 100 -15.22 8.89 -8.19
C ALA A 100 -14.67 8.06 -7.01
N SER A 101 -14.53 8.69 -5.84
CA SER A 101 -14.09 7.98 -4.62
C SER A 101 -15.09 6.90 -4.21
N PHE A 102 -16.39 7.19 -4.33
CA PHE A 102 -17.47 6.26 -4.04
C PHE A 102 -17.46 5.06 -4.99
N GLY A 103 -17.29 5.29 -6.31
CA GLY A 103 -17.14 4.20 -7.28
C GLY A 103 -15.92 3.31 -7.00
N THR A 104 -14.83 3.92 -6.51
CA THR A 104 -13.62 3.17 -6.12
C THR A 104 -13.87 2.30 -4.88
N LEU A 105 -14.58 2.83 -3.89
CA LEU A 105 -14.88 2.15 -2.64
C LEU A 105 -15.87 0.98 -2.82
N ILE A 106 -16.87 1.15 -3.68
CA ILE A 106 -17.96 0.18 -3.85
C ILE A 106 -17.64 -0.90 -4.88
N PHE A 107 -16.97 -0.56 -5.99
CA PHE A 107 -16.76 -1.54 -7.05
C PHE A 107 -15.34 -2.09 -7.04
N LEU A 108 -14.33 -1.20 -7.05
CA LEU A 108 -12.93 -1.62 -7.21
C LEU A 108 -12.43 -2.38 -5.97
N LEU A 109 -12.71 -1.88 -4.77
CA LEU A 109 -12.18 -2.48 -3.54
C LEU A 109 -12.77 -3.87 -3.25
N PRO A 110 -14.09 -4.12 -3.32
CA PRO A 110 -14.65 -5.45 -3.09
C PRO A 110 -14.21 -6.43 -4.18
N TRP A 111 -14.17 -5.99 -5.44
CA TRP A 111 -13.67 -6.81 -6.54
C TRP A 111 -12.22 -7.24 -6.33
N ALA A 112 -11.34 -6.30 -5.96
CA ALA A 112 -9.95 -6.61 -5.64
C ALA A 112 -9.80 -7.56 -4.44
N ARG A 113 -10.66 -7.45 -3.43
CA ARG A 113 -10.70 -8.39 -2.30
C ARG A 113 -11.14 -9.79 -2.71
N LEU A 114 -12.14 -9.90 -3.59
CA LEU A 114 -12.57 -11.19 -4.14
C LEU A 114 -11.44 -11.86 -4.94
N LEU A 115 -10.76 -11.11 -5.80
CA LEU A 115 -9.60 -11.60 -6.55
C LEU A 115 -8.45 -12.03 -5.61
N ALA A 116 -8.15 -11.23 -4.59
CA ALA A 116 -7.15 -11.60 -3.59
C ALA A 116 -7.52 -12.89 -2.85
N SER A 117 -8.80 -13.07 -2.48
CA SER A 117 -9.27 -14.30 -1.85
C SER A 117 -9.22 -15.51 -2.79
N ALA A 118 -9.49 -15.32 -4.09
CA ALA A 118 -9.33 -16.38 -5.07
C ALA A 118 -7.86 -16.79 -5.20
N CYS A 119 -6.94 -15.81 -5.19
CA CYS A 119 -5.50 -16.05 -5.24
C CYS A 119 -4.99 -16.81 -4.01
N THR A 120 -5.43 -16.47 -2.79
CA THR A 120 -5.02 -17.24 -1.59
C THR A 120 -5.54 -18.67 -1.61
N LYS A 121 -6.78 -18.89 -2.06
CA LYS A 121 -7.33 -20.24 -2.25
C LYS A 121 -6.51 -21.03 -3.27
N HIS A 122 -6.09 -20.37 -4.36
CA HIS A 122 -5.23 -20.98 -5.37
C HIS A 122 -3.89 -21.40 -4.77
N MET A 123 -3.18 -20.51 -4.08
CA MET A 123 -1.90 -20.82 -3.43
C MET A 123 -1.99 -22.02 -2.48
N LYS A 124 -3.07 -22.12 -1.69
CA LYS A 124 -3.31 -23.29 -0.82
C LYS A 124 -3.57 -24.57 -1.63
N SER A 125 -4.35 -24.47 -2.71
CA SER A 125 -4.59 -25.63 -3.59
C SER A 125 -3.30 -26.09 -4.27
N GLU A 126 -2.41 -25.17 -4.65
CA GLU A 126 -1.10 -25.50 -5.24
C GLU A 126 -0.19 -26.21 -4.25
N LEU A 127 -0.14 -25.76 -3.00
CA LEU A 127 0.59 -26.45 -1.93
C LEU A 127 0.13 -27.91 -1.81
N SER A 128 -1.20 -28.12 -1.79
CA SER A 128 -1.76 -29.47 -1.73
C SER A 128 -1.46 -30.30 -2.98
N ALA A 129 -1.41 -29.67 -4.17
CA ALA A 129 -1.08 -30.33 -5.44
C ALA A 129 0.40 -30.72 -5.51
N LEU A 130 1.30 -29.93 -4.90
CA LEU A 130 2.71 -30.28 -4.69
C LEU A 130 2.89 -31.36 -3.60
N GLY A 131 1.80 -31.76 -2.93
CA GLY A 131 1.80 -32.71 -1.83
C GLY A 131 2.43 -32.18 -0.54
N LEU A 132 2.69 -30.87 -0.47
CA LEU A 132 3.23 -30.23 0.74
C LEU A 132 2.14 -30.12 1.79
N ARG A 133 2.51 -30.39 3.04
CA ARG A 133 1.66 -30.26 4.23
C ARG A 133 2.37 -29.31 5.20
N PRO A 134 2.25 -28.00 4.98
CA PRO A 134 3.00 -27.03 5.76
C PRO A 134 2.57 -27.07 7.23
N ASP A 135 3.54 -27.15 8.13
CA ASP A 135 3.35 -27.01 9.57
C ASP A 135 3.16 -25.54 9.96
N ARG A 136 3.72 -24.63 9.14
CA ARG A 136 3.61 -23.18 9.32
C ARG A 136 3.32 -22.50 8.00
N GLU A 137 2.33 -21.61 8.01
CA GLU A 137 1.95 -20.77 6.87
C GLU A 137 1.91 -19.31 7.29
N LEU A 138 2.43 -18.42 6.46
CA LEU A 138 2.30 -16.98 6.60
C LEU A 138 1.78 -16.39 5.29
N PHE A 139 0.75 -15.55 5.42
CA PHE A 139 0.27 -14.70 4.34
C PHE A 139 0.54 -13.25 4.68
N TRP A 140 1.15 -12.52 3.74
CA TRP A 140 1.33 -11.08 3.89
C TRP A 140 0.92 -10.33 2.63
N LYS A 141 0.82 -9.01 2.78
CA LYS A 141 0.59 -8.07 1.69
C LYS A 141 1.72 -7.05 1.70
N GLU A 142 2.15 -6.64 0.52
CA GLU A 142 3.26 -5.71 0.41
C GLU A 142 2.77 -4.28 0.23
N GLY A 143 3.02 -3.43 1.23
CA GLY A 143 2.58 -2.03 1.25
C GLY A 143 1.07 -1.87 1.05
N GLU A 144 0.67 -0.97 0.16
CA GLU A 144 -0.74 -0.70 -0.17
C GLU A 144 -1.36 -1.72 -1.14
N THR A 145 -0.64 -2.78 -1.52
CA THR A 145 -1.19 -3.77 -2.45
C THR A 145 -2.12 -4.74 -1.75
N LEU A 146 -3.24 -5.07 -2.41
CA LEU A 146 -4.19 -6.08 -1.93
C LEU A 146 -3.76 -7.52 -2.26
N TRP A 147 -2.69 -7.65 -3.04
CA TRP A 147 -2.21 -8.91 -3.59
C TRP A 147 -1.51 -9.71 -2.50
N PRO A 148 -1.98 -10.94 -2.21
CA PRO A 148 -1.39 -11.76 -1.17
C PRO A 148 -0.05 -12.33 -1.64
N ASN A 149 0.85 -12.56 -0.70
CA ASN A 149 2.06 -13.36 -0.83
C ASN A 149 1.97 -14.51 0.19
N MET A 150 2.70 -15.60 -0.05
CA MET A 150 2.70 -16.77 0.82
C MET A 150 4.11 -17.30 1.08
N LEU A 151 4.33 -17.70 2.33
CA LEU A 151 5.45 -18.46 2.83
C LEU A 151 4.88 -19.68 3.54
N ALA A 152 5.36 -20.87 3.24
CA ALA A 152 4.96 -22.08 3.91
C ALA A 152 6.18 -22.95 4.19
N VAL A 153 6.23 -23.55 5.38
CA VAL A 153 7.32 -24.43 5.83
C VAL A 153 6.73 -25.81 6.07
N ASP A 154 7.24 -26.82 5.37
CA ASP A 154 6.89 -28.23 5.56
C ASP A 154 8.10 -28.95 6.16
N THR A 155 8.05 -29.22 7.46
CA THR A 155 9.16 -29.86 8.18
C THR A 155 9.26 -31.35 7.88
N GLN A 156 8.14 -32.00 7.52
CA GLN A 156 8.12 -33.43 7.20
C GLN A 156 8.84 -33.72 5.88
N ARG A 157 8.60 -32.88 4.87
CA ARG A 157 9.23 -32.98 3.55
C ARG A 157 10.52 -32.16 3.43
N ARG A 158 10.93 -31.49 4.52
CA ARG A 158 12.12 -30.63 4.57
C ARG A 158 12.13 -29.61 3.43
N ALA A 159 11.01 -28.91 3.23
CA ALA A 159 10.83 -28.01 2.10
C ALA A 159 10.25 -26.66 2.52
N LEU A 160 10.73 -25.61 1.85
CA LEU A 160 10.25 -24.25 2.00
C LEU A 160 9.52 -23.82 0.73
N TYR A 161 8.28 -23.37 0.85
CA TYR A 161 7.50 -22.83 -0.25
C TYR A 161 7.35 -21.32 -0.15
N LEU A 162 7.59 -20.63 -1.25
CA LEU A 162 7.50 -19.20 -1.41
C LEU A 162 6.72 -18.89 -2.69
N ASN A 163 5.73 -18.02 -2.59
CA ASN A 163 4.99 -17.54 -3.74
C ASN A 163 4.65 -16.05 -3.57
N MET A 164 5.20 -15.21 -4.45
CA MET A 164 5.21 -13.75 -4.27
C MET A 164 4.80 -12.98 -5.51
N PHE A 165 4.00 -11.93 -5.31
CA PHE A 165 3.51 -11.04 -6.34
C PHE A 165 4.65 -10.32 -7.10
N LEU A 166 5.69 -9.84 -6.40
CA LEU A 166 6.81 -9.16 -7.05
C LEU A 166 7.62 -10.08 -7.98
N ARG A 167 7.51 -11.39 -7.81
CA ARG A 167 8.11 -12.40 -8.67
C ARG A 167 7.09 -13.05 -9.59
N ASP A 168 6.02 -12.34 -9.92
CA ASP A 168 4.95 -12.81 -10.82
C ASP A 168 4.34 -14.14 -10.39
N TYR A 169 4.26 -14.36 -9.08
CA TYR A 169 3.81 -15.60 -8.46
C TYR A 169 4.61 -16.83 -8.90
N GLU A 170 5.92 -16.65 -9.19
CA GLU A 170 6.85 -17.76 -9.38
C GLU A 170 6.80 -18.67 -8.14
N ARG A 171 6.48 -19.94 -8.40
CA ARG A 171 6.42 -20.99 -7.38
C ARG A 171 7.83 -21.41 -7.04
N LEU A 172 8.29 -20.99 -5.88
CA LEU A 172 9.62 -21.28 -5.39
C LEU A 172 9.52 -22.34 -4.29
N VAL A 173 9.95 -23.56 -4.60
CA VAL A 173 10.14 -24.63 -3.62
C VAL A 173 11.64 -24.75 -3.40
N LEU A 174 12.10 -24.53 -2.17
CA LEU A 174 13.51 -24.63 -1.79
C LEU A 174 13.70 -25.85 -0.90
N CYS A 175 14.68 -26.67 -1.26
CA CYS A 175 15.21 -27.72 -0.40
C CYS A 175 16.26 -27.16 0.58
N PRO A 176 16.62 -27.87 1.65
CA PRO A 176 17.50 -27.32 2.70
C PRO A 176 18.90 -26.98 2.18
N ASN A 177 19.37 -27.72 1.18
CA ASN A 177 20.64 -27.48 0.49
C ASN A 177 20.64 -26.22 -0.39
N GLU A 178 19.47 -25.71 -0.77
CA GLU A 178 19.34 -24.47 -1.54
C GLU A 178 19.24 -23.23 -0.63
N ILE A 179 19.01 -23.43 0.67
CA ILE A 179 18.92 -22.36 1.66
C ILE A 179 20.33 -22.09 2.20
N LEU A 180 20.85 -20.90 1.92
CA LEU A 180 22.19 -20.49 2.30
C LEU A 180 22.24 -19.88 3.70
N ASP A 181 21.28 -19.00 4.01
CA ASP A 181 21.17 -18.32 5.29
C ASP A 181 19.74 -17.84 5.53
N VAL A 182 19.37 -17.71 6.79
CA VAL A 182 18.08 -17.17 7.22
C VAL A 182 18.33 -16.27 8.43
N LYS A 183 17.93 -15.01 8.36
CA LYS A 183 18.13 -14.03 9.44
C LYS A 183 16.93 -13.14 9.63
N VAL A 184 16.80 -12.57 10.83
CA VAL A 184 15.76 -11.61 11.16
C VAL A 184 16.41 -10.25 11.33
N GLU A 185 16.02 -9.31 10.48
CA GLU A 185 16.50 -7.93 10.48
C GLU A 185 15.49 -6.99 11.15
N ARG A 186 16.01 -5.88 11.68
CA ARG A 186 15.22 -4.83 12.33
C ARG A 186 15.43 -3.50 11.64
N GLU A 187 14.33 -2.85 11.27
CA GLU A 187 14.30 -1.45 10.89
C GLU A 187 13.55 -0.66 11.96
N SER A 188 14.19 0.37 12.53
CA SER A 188 13.56 1.29 13.47
C SER A 188 13.39 2.65 12.79
N GLU A 189 12.15 3.07 12.58
CA GLU A 189 11.83 4.34 11.93
C GLU A 189 11.15 5.28 12.94
N ILE A 190 11.81 6.41 13.25
CA ILE A 190 11.27 7.40 14.20
C ILE A 190 10.41 8.41 13.41
N HIS A 191 9.09 8.23 13.48
CA HIS A 191 8.15 9.18 12.90
C HIS A 191 7.91 10.32 13.89
N THR A 192 8.50 11.48 13.60
CA THR A 192 8.23 12.69 14.39
C THR A 192 7.18 13.53 13.69
N THR A 193 5.99 13.60 14.29
CA THR A 193 4.95 14.54 13.84
C THR A 193 5.02 15.79 14.71
N THR A 194 5.37 16.92 14.10
CA THR A 194 5.36 18.23 14.74
C THR A 194 4.05 18.92 14.41
N THR A 195 3.12 18.96 15.37
CA THR A 195 1.89 19.73 15.22
C THR A 195 2.13 21.13 15.79
N HIS A 196 2.11 22.12 14.91
CA HIS A 196 2.05 23.52 15.30
C HIS A 196 0.58 23.88 15.54
N SER A 197 0.20 24.08 16.80
CA SER A 197 -1.07 24.73 17.09
C SER A 197 -0.95 26.19 16.63
N GLY A 198 -1.55 26.52 15.48
CA GLY A 198 -1.78 27.90 15.07
C GLY A 198 -2.55 28.63 16.17
N GLY A 199 -2.14 29.88 16.45
CA GLY A 199 -2.68 30.67 17.55
C GLY A 199 -4.20 30.75 17.57
N THR A 200 -4.77 30.73 18.76
CA THR A 200 -6.17 31.07 19.00
C THR A 200 -6.39 32.54 18.71
N PHE A 201 -7.28 32.86 17.77
CA PHE A 201 -7.81 34.21 17.60
C PHE A 201 -8.79 34.48 18.75
N SER A 202 -8.35 35.15 19.82
CA SER A 202 -9.25 35.64 20.85
C SER A 202 -9.80 37.00 20.46
N MET A 203 -11.05 37.05 19.98
CA MET A 203 -11.86 38.25 20.23
C MET A 203 -12.09 38.29 21.75
N PHE A 204 -11.86 39.43 22.40
CA PHE A 204 -12.02 39.67 23.84
C PHE A 204 -10.81 39.32 24.73
N SER A 205 -9.77 40.16 24.72
CA SER A 205 -8.95 40.38 25.93
C SER A 205 -9.25 41.78 26.49
N SER A 206 -9.95 41.79 27.63
CA SER A 206 -10.13 42.97 28.47
C SER A 206 -8.82 43.23 29.24
N GLY A 207 -8.30 44.47 29.24
CA GLY A 207 -7.22 44.82 30.16
C GLY A 207 -6.31 45.99 29.81
N ILE A 208 -6.82 47.22 29.97
CA ILE A 208 -6.21 48.37 30.67
C ILE A 208 -4.91 48.97 30.08
N GLY A 209 -5.06 50.17 29.47
CA GLY A 209 -4.10 51.27 29.61
C GLY A 209 -3.66 51.97 28.31
N GLY A 210 -4.21 53.16 28.05
CA GLY A 210 -3.57 54.20 27.22
C GLY A 210 -4.37 54.68 26.00
N ASP A 211 -4.91 55.88 26.10
CA ASP A 211 -5.76 56.61 25.14
C ASP A 211 -5.22 56.75 23.71
N SER A 212 -6.09 56.60 22.70
CA SER A 212 -6.38 57.64 21.68
C SER A 212 -7.40 57.20 20.60
N TYR A 213 -8.64 57.66 20.79
CA TYR A 213 -9.61 58.26 19.85
C TYR A 213 -9.68 57.82 18.36
N PHE A 214 -10.88 57.28 18.04
CA PHE A 214 -11.56 57.11 16.73
C PHE A 214 -11.07 55.99 15.78
N PHE A 215 -11.84 54.88 15.78
CA PHE A 215 -11.68 53.60 15.03
C PHE A 215 -10.67 52.57 15.62
N GLY A 216 -10.66 52.43 16.94
CA GLY A 216 -9.83 51.46 17.67
C GLY A 216 -10.36 50.02 17.64
N HIS A 217 -9.94 49.22 16.66
CA HIS A 217 -9.83 47.76 16.82
C HIS A 217 -8.36 47.43 17.11
N HIS A 218 -8.00 47.25 18.38
CA HIS A 218 -6.69 46.74 18.76
C HIS A 218 -6.60 45.25 18.42
N TYR A 219 -6.03 44.92 17.26
CA TYR A 219 -5.63 43.55 16.92
C TYR A 219 -4.25 43.27 17.53
N GLY A 220 -4.24 42.67 18.72
CA GLY A 220 -3.03 42.15 19.35
C GLY A 220 -2.80 40.69 18.98
N TYR A 221 -1.69 40.37 18.32
CA TYR A 221 -1.24 39.00 18.07
C TYR A 221 -0.30 38.57 19.22
N GLN A 222 -0.76 37.72 20.14
CA GLN A 222 0.13 37.01 21.07
C GLN A 222 0.45 35.62 20.51
N SER A 223 1.62 35.49 19.86
CA SER A 223 2.10 34.20 19.35
C SER A 223 2.87 33.43 20.44
N ALA A 224 2.17 32.92 21.45
CA ALA A 224 2.73 31.86 22.31
C ALA A 224 2.50 30.50 21.63
N SER A 225 3.28 30.20 20.58
CA SER A 225 3.22 28.91 19.88
C SER A 225 3.78 27.80 20.78
N LYS A 226 2.91 26.99 21.40
CA LYS A 226 3.33 25.72 22.01
C LYS A 226 3.37 24.65 20.93
N SER A 227 4.55 24.41 20.38
CA SER A 227 4.80 23.23 19.56
C SER A 227 4.64 21.98 20.41
N ARG A 228 3.79 21.05 19.98
CA ARG A 228 3.71 19.69 20.56
C ARG A 228 4.24 18.73 19.50
N SER A 229 5.44 18.22 19.73
CA SER A 229 6.02 17.12 18.96
C SER A 229 5.62 15.80 19.57
N LYS A 230 5.08 14.88 18.76
CA LYS A 230 4.90 13.48 19.14
C LYS A 230 5.79 12.64 18.23
N SER A 231 6.79 12.00 18.83
CA SER A 231 7.61 10.99 18.14
C SER A 231 7.02 9.62 18.42
N VAL A 232 6.79 8.84 17.37
CA VAL A 232 6.40 7.44 17.44
C VAL A 232 7.52 6.64 16.79
N GLU A 233 8.22 5.85 17.60
CA GLU A 233 9.14 4.84 17.08
C GLU A 233 8.31 3.68 16.53
N VAL A 234 8.49 3.38 15.25
CA VAL A 234 7.89 2.23 14.60
C VAL A 234 9.01 1.23 14.33
N GLU A 235 9.06 0.17 15.13
CA GLU A 235 9.93 -0.97 14.88
C GLU A 235 9.27 -1.92 13.87
N ARG A 236 10.01 -2.33 12.85
CA ARG A 236 9.61 -3.32 11.86
C ARG A 236 10.63 -4.45 11.80
N ALA A 237 10.14 -5.68 11.87
CA ALA A 237 10.91 -6.90 11.71
C ALA A 237 10.74 -7.47 10.31
N PHE A 238 11.84 -7.96 9.74
CA PHE A 238 11.88 -8.62 8.43
C PHE A 238 12.60 -9.95 8.56
N LEU A 239 12.03 -11.00 7.97
CA LEU A 239 12.70 -12.28 7.78
C LEU A 239 13.39 -12.29 6.42
N GLU A 240 14.71 -12.34 6.41
CA GLU A 240 15.51 -12.47 5.21
C GLU A 240 15.92 -13.94 4.98
N ILE A 241 15.63 -14.45 3.79
CA ILE A 241 16.01 -15.81 3.38
C ILE A 241 16.93 -15.69 2.17
N HIS A 242 18.17 -16.14 2.33
CA HIS A 242 19.16 -16.24 1.27
C HIS A 242 19.16 -17.66 0.71
N TYR A 243 19.13 -17.78 -0.61
CA TYR A 243 19.05 -19.07 -1.30
C TYR A 243 19.76 -19.05 -2.65
N GLN A 244 20.14 -20.22 -3.13
CA GLN A 244 20.67 -20.42 -4.48
C GLN A 244 20.20 -21.77 -5.02
N ARG A 245 19.39 -21.75 -6.09
CA ARG A 245 19.03 -22.98 -6.79
C ARG A 245 20.19 -23.46 -7.65
N ALA A 246 20.20 -24.76 -7.98
CA ALA A 246 21.21 -25.34 -8.85
C ALA A 246 21.34 -24.64 -10.23
N CYS A 247 20.24 -24.06 -10.73
CA CYS A 247 20.21 -23.32 -12.00
C CYS A 247 20.50 -21.82 -11.85
N ASP A 248 20.67 -21.30 -10.64
CA ASP A 248 20.91 -19.88 -10.41
C ASP A 248 22.41 -19.56 -10.53
N SER A 249 22.73 -18.56 -11.35
CA SER A 249 24.10 -18.08 -11.56
C SER A 249 24.69 -17.33 -10.36
N ALA A 250 23.85 -16.92 -9.40
CA ALA A 250 24.25 -16.20 -8.20
C ALA A 250 23.25 -16.41 -7.06
N PRO A 251 23.67 -16.27 -5.79
CA PRO A 251 22.78 -16.23 -4.64
C PRO A 251 21.72 -15.14 -4.76
N ARG A 252 20.51 -15.46 -4.34
CA ARG A 252 19.36 -14.55 -4.27
C ARG A 252 18.88 -14.45 -2.83
N TRP A 253 18.06 -13.44 -2.55
CA TRP A 253 17.41 -13.30 -1.26
C TRP A 253 15.96 -12.80 -1.40
N VAL A 254 15.21 -12.95 -0.31
CA VAL A 254 13.87 -12.40 -0.15
C VAL A 254 13.72 -11.86 1.27
N ALA A 255 13.14 -10.66 1.42
CA ALA A 255 12.68 -10.14 2.72
C ALA A 255 11.17 -10.27 2.86
N ILE A 256 10.75 -10.79 4.00
CA ILE A 256 9.35 -11.04 4.33
C ILE A 256 8.99 -10.18 5.54
N PRO A 257 8.03 -9.25 5.42
CA PRO A 257 7.68 -8.35 6.51
C PRO A 257 6.82 -9.04 7.57
N PHE A 258 7.23 -8.92 8.83
CA PHE A 258 6.44 -9.32 10.01
C PHE A 258 5.89 -8.12 10.79
N GLY A 259 6.19 -6.89 10.35
CA GLY A 259 5.73 -5.69 11.02
C GLY A 259 6.28 -5.63 12.45
N GLY A 260 5.42 -5.41 13.45
CA GLY A 260 5.84 -5.38 14.85
C GLY A 260 6.03 -6.77 15.49
N ASP A 261 5.66 -7.87 14.83
CA ASP A 261 5.72 -9.21 15.42
C ASP A 261 7.07 -9.89 15.19
N ARG A 262 8.06 -9.45 15.96
CA ARG A 262 9.39 -10.05 15.94
C ARG A 262 9.38 -11.52 16.35
N ARG A 263 8.55 -11.89 17.33
CA ARG A 263 8.56 -13.25 17.89
C ARG A 263 8.14 -14.26 16.84
N GLU A 264 7.15 -13.90 16.02
CA GLU A 264 6.73 -14.73 14.90
C GLU A 264 7.83 -14.83 13.83
N ALA A 265 8.54 -13.73 13.52
CA ALA A 265 9.67 -13.74 12.59
C ALA A 265 10.80 -14.67 13.06
N ASP A 266 11.23 -14.54 14.32
CA ASP A 266 12.27 -15.37 14.95
C ASP A 266 11.84 -16.84 14.99
N SER A 267 10.58 -17.11 15.33
CA SER A 267 10.02 -18.45 15.35
C SER A 267 10.00 -19.07 13.94
N MET A 268 9.62 -18.31 12.92
CA MET A 268 9.65 -18.76 11.53
C MET A 268 11.09 -19.01 11.05
N ALA A 269 12.03 -18.12 11.38
CA ALA A 269 13.45 -18.31 11.07
C ALA A 269 13.99 -19.62 11.65
N ILE A 270 13.64 -19.93 12.90
CA ILE A 270 14.02 -21.20 13.54
C ILE A 270 13.43 -22.40 12.80
N ALA A 271 12.15 -22.34 12.42
CA ALA A 271 11.51 -23.42 11.69
C ALA A 271 12.18 -23.69 10.33
N ILE A 272 12.60 -22.63 9.62
CA ILE A 272 13.31 -22.77 8.35
C ILE A 272 14.73 -23.32 8.57
N ARG A 273 15.43 -22.90 9.61
CA ARG A 273 16.76 -23.43 9.96
C ARG A 273 16.75 -24.89 10.41
N GLN A 274 15.60 -25.40 10.83
CA GLN A 274 15.38 -26.79 11.22
C GLN A 274 14.98 -27.69 10.05
N LEU A 275 14.75 -27.10 8.86
CA LEU A 275 14.56 -27.87 7.63
C LEU A 275 15.80 -28.67 7.27
#